data_AF-A0A9D2F238-F1
#
_entry.id   AF-A0A9D2F238-F1
#
_cell.length_a   1.000
_cell.length_b   1.000
_cell.length_c   1.000
_cell.angle_alpha   90.00
_cell.angle_beta   90.00
_cell.angle_gamma   90.00
#
_symmetry.space_group_name_H-M   'P 1'
#
loop_
_entity.id
_entity.type
_entity.pdbx_description
1 polymer ?
#
loop_
_entity_poly.entity_id
_entity_poly.type
_entity_poly.pdbx_seq_one_letter_code
_entity_poly.pdbx_strand_id
1 'polypeptide(L)'
;MYKLEIFTDQMESAGATIIAAPEISLDYLTYDAYNLTVPTLTVKKGWYTHITDGAETVADGIVSDVQPGQGTVDISIRPLQALFDVAVFPSPVPDVATWLVQQITAQYVSNVDTLQNRPVQVSTAIRTAYPLELDSSAESVNLIDVMAQALSTYGIYVDTRLDMRTKKITVQVVPPPAAVTLEADKENVLEKTITLGDSYGSANKMIIRKSVTDEETEEVSYPSQATYYLHPDGTVDTTDDDRITPVFWALGTLEDSETWDADALEKAQQELAPQQYDNEIVLTYQAADRLVEPAEIQPGTPATIYVGGTAYSSILTGRGYSAGKITLTFGTVRVDLTKQLILQRRAIK
;
A
#
# COMPACT_ATOMS: atom_id res chain seq x y z
N MET A 1 4.96 13.09 25.80
CA MET A 1 3.65 13.78 25.94
C MET A 1 3.22 14.15 24.54
N TYR A 2 2.05 13.67 24.12
CA TYR A 2 1.61 13.80 22.74
C TYR A 2 0.93 15.14 22.50
N LYS A 3 1.23 15.76 21.35
CA LYS A 3 0.65 17.03 20.92
C LYS A 3 0.03 16.85 19.54
N LEU A 4 -1.21 17.30 19.39
CA LEU A 4 -1.92 17.41 18.12
C LEU A 4 -1.91 18.86 17.68
N GLU A 5 -1.44 19.12 16.46
CA GLU A 5 -1.52 20.42 15.79
C GLU A 5 -2.39 20.31 14.54
N ILE A 6 -3.19 21.34 14.30
CA ILE A 6 -4.10 21.43 13.16
C ILE A 6 -3.66 22.58 12.26
N PHE A 7 -3.65 22.29 10.96
CA PHE A 7 -3.33 23.25 9.90
C PHE A 7 -4.44 23.31 8.88
N THR A 8 -4.70 24.49 8.33
CA THR A 8 -5.61 24.64 7.20
C THR A 8 -5.10 23.89 5.97
N ASP A 9 -5.94 23.79 4.93
CA ASP A 9 -5.57 23.21 3.64
C ASP A 9 -4.41 23.94 2.94
N GLN A 10 -4.07 25.14 3.41
CA GLN A 10 -2.95 25.97 2.96
C GLN A 10 -1.79 26.03 3.99
N MET A 11 -1.71 25.07 4.91
CA MET A 11 -0.63 24.95 5.91
C MET A 11 -0.54 26.13 6.89
N GLU A 12 -1.65 26.82 7.15
CA GLU A 12 -1.74 27.85 8.20
C GLU A 12 -2.13 27.21 9.52
N SER A 13 -1.49 27.60 10.64
CA SER A 13 -1.84 27.03 11.94
C SER A 13 -3.25 27.45 12.37
N ALA A 14 -4.07 26.47 12.72
CA ALA A 14 -5.46 26.68 13.12
C ALA A 14 -5.74 26.36 14.60
N GLY A 15 -4.97 25.44 15.20
CA GLY A 15 -5.12 25.07 16.59
C GLY A 15 -4.11 24.02 17.05
N ALA A 16 -3.98 23.84 18.36
CA ALA A 16 -3.18 22.78 18.94
C ALA A 16 -3.73 22.37 20.30
N THR A 17 -3.53 21.10 20.67
CA THR A 17 -3.92 20.57 21.99
C THR A 17 -3.00 19.42 22.40
N ILE A 18 -2.95 19.13 23.70
CA ILE A 18 -2.29 17.95 24.25
C ILE A 18 -3.28 16.80 24.22
N ILE A 19 -2.81 15.64 23.78
CA ILE A 19 -3.62 14.43 23.69
C ILE A 19 -2.99 13.31 24.52
N ALA A 20 -3.82 12.33 24.89
CA ALA A 20 -3.31 11.05 25.39
C ALA A 20 -2.54 10.33 24.28
N ALA A 21 -1.82 9.26 24.66
CA ALA A 21 -1.18 8.39 23.67
C ALA A 21 -2.23 7.90 22.65
N PRO A 22 -2.13 8.30 21.37
CA PRO A 22 -3.12 7.93 20.39
C PRO A 22 -2.90 6.48 19.93
N GLU A 23 -3.99 5.84 19.50
CA GLU A 23 -3.91 4.61 18.70
C GLU A 23 -3.97 5.01 17.23
N ILE A 24 -2.84 4.87 16.55
CA ILE A 24 -2.70 5.25 15.14
C ILE A 24 -2.56 3.97 14.34
N SER A 25 -3.35 3.85 13.28
CA SER A 25 -3.22 2.79 12.28
C SER A 25 -3.03 3.44 10.92
N LEU A 26 -1.91 3.16 10.27
CA LEU A 26 -1.60 3.61 8.93
C LEU A 26 -1.57 2.37 8.03
N ASP A 27 -2.59 2.23 7.19
CA ASP A 27 -2.66 1.20 6.16
C ASP A 27 -2.40 1.83 4.80
N TYR A 28 -1.38 1.35 4.08
CA TYR A 28 -0.97 1.88 2.80
C TYR A 28 -1.69 1.23 1.61
N LEU A 29 -2.69 0.38 1.88
CA LEU A 29 -3.60 -0.16 0.87
C LEU A 29 -4.99 0.49 0.98
N THR A 30 -5.52 0.60 2.19
CA THR A 30 -6.90 1.11 2.40
C THR A 30 -6.95 2.58 2.77
N TYR A 31 -5.88 3.11 3.37
CA TYR A 31 -5.81 4.49 3.86
C TYR A 31 -6.97 4.86 4.80
N ASP A 32 -7.37 3.90 5.64
CA ASP A 32 -8.49 4.03 6.59
C ASP A 32 -8.24 5.11 7.65
N ALA A 33 -9.33 5.62 8.20
CA ALA A 33 -9.28 6.62 9.26
C ALA A 33 -9.06 5.98 10.63
N TYR A 34 -8.28 6.65 11.48
CA TYR A 34 -8.31 6.46 12.93
C TYR A 34 -8.99 7.66 13.60
N ASN A 35 -9.47 7.50 14.83
CA ASN A 35 -10.27 8.51 15.52
C ASN A 35 -9.54 9.07 16.74
N LEU A 36 -9.64 10.38 16.95
CA LEU A 36 -9.19 11.04 18.17
C LEU A 36 -10.32 11.87 18.78
N THR A 37 -10.59 11.64 20.07
CA THR A 37 -11.43 12.52 20.89
C THR A 37 -10.54 13.52 21.62
N VAL A 38 -10.77 14.80 21.40
CA VAL A 38 -9.94 15.88 21.97
C VAL A 38 -10.80 17.00 22.52
N PRO A 39 -10.28 17.87 23.41
CA PRO A 39 -11.00 19.08 23.84
C PRO A 39 -11.41 19.93 22.64
N THR A 40 -12.51 20.67 22.73
CA THR A 40 -13.00 21.51 21.61
C THR A 40 -11.89 22.40 21.05
N LEU A 41 -11.62 22.26 19.74
CA LEU A 41 -10.72 23.11 18.97
C LEU A 41 -11.29 23.39 17.57
N THR A 42 -10.78 24.43 16.92
CA THR A 42 -11.13 24.74 15.53
C THR A 42 -10.50 23.71 14.59
N VAL A 43 -11.35 22.94 13.92
CA VAL A 43 -10.93 21.93 12.93
C VAL A 43 -12.02 21.77 11.88
N LYS A 44 -11.64 21.50 10.62
CA LYS A 44 -12.56 21.25 9.51
C LYS A 44 -12.10 20.05 8.69
N LYS A 45 -13.04 19.42 7.98
CA LYS A 45 -12.72 18.44 6.96
C LYS A 45 -11.78 19.04 5.91
N GLY A 46 -10.79 18.25 5.49
CA GLY A 46 -9.75 18.64 4.52
C GLY A 46 -8.57 19.42 5.12
N TRP A 47 -8.57 19.69 6.42
CA TRP A 47 -7.43 20.25 7.13
C TRP A 47 -6.41 19.17 7.50
N TYR A 48 -5.18 19.58 7.80
CA TYR A 48 -4.09 18.65 8.13
C TYR A 48 -3.87 18.54 9.63
N THR A 49 -3.40 17.38 10.05
CA THR A 49 -3.04 17.08 11.43
C THR A 49 -1.57 16.70 11.51
N HIS A 50 -0.86 17.22 12.51
CA HIS A 50 0.51 16.84 12.85
C HIS A 50 0.52 16.36 14.30
N ILE A 51 0.90 15.10 14.52
CA ILE A 51 0.98 14.49 15.85
C ILE A 51 2.45 14.27 16.19
N THR A 52 2.87 14.78 17.35
CA THR A 52 4.25 14.65 17.85
C THR A 52 4.28 14.05 19.25
N ASP A 53 5.38 13.35 19.56
CA ASP A 53 5.79 13.03 20.92
C ASP A 53 7.14 13.71 21.20
N GLY A 54 7.11 14.81 21.96
CA GLY A 54 8.28 15.64 22.13
C GLY A 54 8.74 16.28 20.81
N ALA A 55 9.88 15.84 20.27
CA ALA A 55 10.45 16.35 19.02
C ALA A 55 10.21 15.40 17.82
N GLU A 56 9.69 14.20 18.06
CA GLU A 56 9.49 13.19 17.03
C GLU A 56 8.08 13.30 16.45
N THR A 57 7.98 13.27 15.13
CA THR A 57 6.70 13.16 14.43
C THR A 57 6.22 11.72 14.50
N VAL A 58 5.02 11.54 15.05
CA VAL A 58 4.37 10.24 15.22
C VAL A 58 3.48 9.94 14.01
N ALA A 59 2.69 10.92 13.57
CA ALA A 59 1.86 10.80 12.39
C ALA A 59 1.49 12.16 11.81
N ASP A 60 1.43 12.21 10.49
CA ASP A 60 0.76 13.27 9.75
C ASP A 60 -0.50 12.70 9.10
N GLY A 61 -1.55 13.53 9.01
CA GLY A 61 -2.82 13.09 8.47
C GLY A 61 -3.70 14.20 7.92
N ILE A 62 -4.81 13.80 7.31
CA ILE A 62 -5.86 14.67 6.80
C ILE A 62 -7.17 14.38 7.53
N VAL A 63 -7.86 15.44 7.94
CA VAL A 63 -9.15 15.36 8.62
C VAL A 63 -10.21 14.95 7.61
N SER A 64 -10.78 13.77 7.79
CA SER A 64 -11.82 13.19 6.93
C SER A 64 -13.24 13.47 7.43
N ASP A 65 -13.43 13.56 8.76
CA ASP A 65 -14.68 13.91 9.40
C ASP A 65 -14.44 14.63 10.75
N VAL A 66 -15.42 15.44 11.17
CA VAL A 66 -15.39 16.18 12.44
C VAL A 66 -16.77 16.11 13.08
N GLN A 67 -16.85 15.57 14.28
CA GLN A 67 -18.10 15.44 15.03
C GLN A 67 -18.02 16.24 16.33
N PRO A 68 -18.76 17.36 16.45
CA PRO A 68 -18.78 18.15 17.67
C PRO A 68 -19.45 17.42 18.83
N GLY A 69 -18.78 17.36 19.98
CA GLY A 69 -19.32 16.86 21.24
C GLY A 69 -19.58 17.96 22.27
N GLN A 70 -19.97 17.58 23.49
CA GLN A 70 -20.08 18.52 24.62
C GLN A 70 -18.70 18.75 25.25
N GLY A 71 -18.04 19.85 24.89
CA GLY A 71 -16.70 20.21 25.40
C GLY A 71 -15.54 19.43 24.75
N THR A 72 -15.86 18.55 23.79
CA THR A 72 -14.92 17.77 23.00
C THR A 72 -15.24 17.89 21.51
N VAL A 73 -14.36 17.37 20.68
CA VAL A 73 -14.59 17.10 19.26
C VAL A 73 -13.94 15.76 18.92
N ASP A 74 -14.68 14.94 18.19
CA ASP A 74 -14.18 13.69 17.62
C ASP A 74 -13.70 13.98 16.19
N ILE A 75 -12.46 13.59 15.90
CA ILE A 75 -11.79 13.87 14.63
C ILE A 75 -11.42 12.53 14.00
N SER A 76 -11.94 12.26 12.80
CA SER A 76 -11.52 11.11 11.99
C SER A 76 -10.38 11.54 11.07
N ILE A 77 -9.21 10.91 11.21
CA ILE A 77 -7.97 11.28 10.54
C ILE A 77 -7.54 10.12 9.64
N ARG A 78 -7.36 10.39 8.35
CA ARG A 78 -6.75 9.46 7.39
C ARG A 78 -5.26 9.79 7.20
N PRO A 79 -4.43 8.84 6.76
CA PRO A 79 -3.06 9.12 6.32
C PRO A 79 -3.03 10.26 5.29
N LEU A 80 -1.97 11.07 5.25
CA LEU A 80 -1.87 12.19 4.32
C LEU A 80 -2.02 11.79 2.84
N GLN A 81 -1.66 10.55 2.49
CA GLN A 81 -1.84 9.99 1.15
C GLN A 81 -3.31 10.04 0.69
N ALA A 82 -4.26 10.01 1.62
CA ALA A 82 -5.69 10.18 1.31
C ALA A 82 -6.02 11.57 0.73
N LEU A 83 -5.09 12.53 0.75
CA LEU A 83 -5.19 13.75 -0.05
C LEU A 83 -5.38 13.44 -1.53
N PHE A 84 -4.79 12.35 -2.02
CA PHE A 84 -4.81 11.92 -3.42
C PHE A 84 -5.98 10.97 -3.74
N ASP A 85 -6.97 10.87 -2.85
CA ASP A 85 -8.20 10.09 -3.09
C ASP A 85 -9.11 10.83 -4.08
N VAL A 86 -8.65 10.87 -5.34
CA VAL A 86 -9.27 11.59 -6.45
C VAL A 86 -9.14 10.78 -7.73
N ALA A 87 -10.19 10.83 -8.53
CA ALA A 87 -10.22 10.22 -9.85
C ALA A 87 -9.47 11.09 -10.88
N VAL A 88 -8.67 10.46 -11.72
CA VAL A 88 -8.03 11.04 -12.90
C VAL A 88 -8.38 10.21 -14.14
N PHE A 89 -8.22 10.80 -15.33
CA PHE A 89 -8.37 10.05 -16.56
C PHE A 89 -7.23 9.03 -16.68
N PRO A 90 -7.53 7.77 -17.05
CA PRO A 90 -6.50 6.78 -17.27
C PRO A 90 -5.65 7.18 -18.48
N SER A 91 -4.36 6.91 -18.38
CA SER A 91 -3.42 6.99 -19.49
C SER A 91 -2.37 5.89 -19.31
N PRO A 92 -1.67 5.48 -20.39
CA PRO A 92 -0.62 4.49 -20.27
C PRO A 92 0.39 4.88 -19.19
N VAL A 93 0.76 3.92 -18.34
CA VAL A 93 1.71 4.10 -17.24
C VAL A 93 2.98 3.30 -17.53
N PRO A 94 3.86 3.79 -18.43
CA PRO A 94 5.13 3.10 -18.73
C PRO A 94 6.14 3.17 -17.56
N ASP A 95 5.95 4.15 -16.66
CA ASP A 95 6.69 4.27 -15.41
C ASP A 95 5.78 4.90 -14.34
N VAL A 96 5.34 4.09 -13.39
CA VAL A 96 4.41 4.49 -12.33
C VAL A 96 4.96 5.63 -11.48
N ALA A 97 6.28 5.69 -11.27
CA ALA A 97 6.89 6.73 -10.46
C ALA A 97 6.78 8.10 -11.13
N THR A 98 7.18 8.19 -12.41
CA THR A 98 7.04 9.41 -13.20
C THR A 98 5.58 9.79 -13.39
N TRP A 99 4.71 8.82 -13.66
CA TRP A 99 3.29 9.07 -13.86
C TRP A 99 2.61 9.65 -12.61
N LEU A 100 2.85 9.08 -11.42
CA LEU A 100 2.32 9.62 -10.15
C LEU A 100 2.79 11.05 -9.90
N VAL A 101 4.07 11.35 -10.13
CA VAL A 101 4.61 12.72 -9.99
C VAL A 101 3.89 13.69 -10.94
N GLN A 102 3.66 13.29 -12.19
CA GLN A 102 2.96 14.11 -13.18
C GLN A 102 1.50 14.36 -12.78
N GLN A 103 0.76 13.33 -12.39
CA GLN A 103 -0.64 13.47 -11.98
C GLN A 103 -0.78 14.34 -10.74
N ILE A 104 0.03 14.10 -9.69
CA ILE A 104 -0.01 14.91 -8.47
C ILE A 104 0.33 16.37 -8.78
N THR A 105 1.33 16.62 -9.64
CA THR A 105 1.69 17.98 -10.06
C THR A 105 0.53 18.67 -10.78
N ALA A 106 -0.10 17.98 -11.74
CA ALA A 106 -1.21 18.51 -12.52
C ALA A 106 -2.44 18.83 -11.64
N GLN A 107 -2.76 17.96 -10.68
CA GLN A 107 -3.97 18.10 -9.87
C GLN A 107 -3.80 19.06 -8.67
N TYR A 108 -2.62 19.11 -8.04
CA TYR A 108 -2.43 19.82 -6.76
C TYR A 108 -1.41 20.95 -6.78
N VAL A 109 -0.56 21.07 -7.80
CA VAL A 109 0.53 22.07 -7.80
C VAL A 109 0.29 23.15 -8.84
N SER A 110 -0.03 22.75 -10.07
CA SER A 110 -0.16 23.65 -11.22
C SER A 110 -1.51 23.52 -11.92
N ASN A 111 -2.57 23.28 -11.14
CA ASN A 111 -3.93 23.20 -11.67
C ASN A 111 -4.42 24.60 -12.08
N VAL A 112 -5.21 24.65 -13.15
CA VAL A 112 -5.86 25.87 -13.65
C VAL A 112 -6.91 26.41 -12.68
N ASP A 113 -7.61 25.53 -11.96
CA ASP A 113 -8.42 25.92 -10.82
C ASP A 113 -7.51 26.12 -9.61
N THR A 114 -7.20 27.37 -9.33
CA THR A 114 -6.31 27.75 -8.23
C THR A 114 -6.80 27.31 -6.84
N LEU A 115 -8.10 27.02 -6.68
CA LEU A 115 -8.66 26.51 -5.42
C LEU A 115 -8.37 25.01 -5.21
N GLN A 116 -7.97 24.27 -6.26
CA GLN A 116 -7.50 22.89 -6.15
C GLN A 116 -6.04 22.81 -5.72
N ASN A 117 -5.25 23.87 -6.00
CA ASN A 117 -3.85 23.88 -5.64
C ASN A 117 -3.65 23.82 -4.12
N ARG A 118 -2.62 23.08 -3.72
CA ARG A 118 -2.17 22.88 -2.34
C ARG A 118 -0.67 23.16 -2.28
N PRO A 119 -0.09 23.47 -1.11
CA PRO A 119 1.35 23.69 -0.97
C PRO A 119 2.14 22.36 -1.04
N VAL A 120 1.96 21.59 -2.12
CA VAL A 120 2.57 20.28 -2.34
C VAL A 120 3.91 20.44 -3.04
N GLN A 121 4.88 19.63 -2.63
CA GLN A 121 6.13 19.41 -3.34
C GLN A 121 6.30 17.91 -3.56
N VAL A 122 6.22 17.49 -4.82
CA VAL A 122 6.31 16.08 -5.21
C VAL A 122 7.65 15.79 -5.90
N SER A 123 8.22 14.62 -5.62
CA SER A 123 9.48 14.18 -6.21
C SER A 123 9.59 12.64 -6.23
N THR A 124 10.49 12.13 -7.06
CA THR A 124 10.87 10.71 -7.08
C THR A 124 12.39 10.59 -7.22
N ALA A 125 12.97 9.57 -6.59
CA ALA A 125 14.37 9.19 -6.77
C ALA A 125 14.54 7.92 -7.62
N ILE A 126 13.42 7.32 -8.05
CA ILE A 126 13.39 6.09 -8.83
C ILE A 126 13.94 6.39 -10.23
N ARG A 127 14.87 5.53 -10.69
CA ARG A 127 15.48 5.63 -12.03
C ARG A 127 15.14 4.46 -12.94
N THR A 128 14.68 3.35 -12.36
CA THR A 128 14.20 2.18 -13.08
C THR A 128 12.74 2.40 -13.43
N ALA A 129 12.35 2.13 -14.68
CA ALA A 129 10.96 2.20 -15.07
C ALA A 129 10.19 1.00 -14.53
N TYR A 130 9.04 1.25 -13.92
CA TYR A 130 8.10 0.23 -13.46
C TYR A 130 6.77 0.46 -14.17
N PRO A 131 6.49 -0.24 -15.27
CA PRO A 131 5.23 -0.11 -15.98
C PRO A 131 4.07 -0.57 -15.08
N LEU A 132 2.87 -0.08 -15.34
CA LEU A 132 1.67 -0.54 -14.65
C LEU A 132 0.51 -0.57 -15.63
N GLU A 133 -0.15 -1.71 -15.78
CA GLU A 133 -1.40 -1.74 -16.53
C GLU A 133 -2.54 -1.24 -15.66
N LEU A 134 -3.27 -0.27 -16.21
CA LEU A 134 -4.53 0.19 -15.69
C LEU A 134 -5.64 -0.41 -16.55
N ASP A 135 -6.84 -0.58 -15.98
CA ASP A 135 -8.00 -1.03 -16.73
C ASP A 135 -8.31 -0.05 -17.87
N SER A 136 -8.04 -0.47 -19.11
CA SER A 136 -8.23 0.34 -20.31
C SER A 136 -9.70 0.62 -20.62
N SER A 137 -10.63 -0.09 -19.97
CA SER A 137 -12.07 0.13 -20.12
C SER A 137 -12.65 1.12 -19.10
N ALA A 138 -11.88 1.47 -18.07
CA ALA A 138 -12.32 2.40 -17.05
C ALA A 138 -12.39 3.84 -17.59
N GLU A 139 -13.44 4.59 -17.21
CA GLU A 139 -13.55 6.02 -17.55
C GLU A 139 -12.62 6.89 -16.70
N SER A 140 -12.24 6.40 -15.52
CA SER A 140 -11.36 7.08 -14.57
C SER A 140 -10.67 6.06 -13.67
N VAL A 141 -9.50 6.41 -13.15
CA VAL A 141 -8.78 5.65 -12.12
C VAL A 141 -8.52 6.55 -10.91
N ASN A 142 -8.58 6.01 -9.69
CA ASN A 142 -8.23 6.77 -8.50
C ASN A 142 -6.72 6.72 -8.25
N LEU A 143 -6.09 7.86 -7.92
CA LEU A 143 -4.65 7.89 -7.66
C LEU A 143 -4.26 7.02 -6.46
N ILE A 144 -5.06 6.93 -5.39
CA ILE A 144 -4.70 6.07 -4.24
C ILE A 144 -4.73 4.59 -4.62
N ASP A 145 -5.60 4.18 -5.54
CA ASP A 145 -5.69 2.80 -6.01
C ASP A 145 -4.43 2.45 -6.81
N VAL A 146 -3.95 3.38 -7.65
CA VAL A 146 -2.67 3.23 -8.37
C VAL A 146 -1.50 3.16 -7.38
N MET A 147 -1.51 3.92 -6.30
CA MET A 147 -0.49 3.83 -5.24
C MET A 147 -0.51 2.47 -4.54
N ALA A 148 -1.69 1.96 -4.20
CA ALA A 148 -1.87 0.65 -3.58
C ALA A 148 -1.44 -0.49 -4.52
N GLN A 149 -1.74 -0.37 -5.81
CA GLN A 149 -1.31 -1.31 -6.85
C GLN A 149 0.22 -1.27 -7.01
N ALA A 150 0.84 -0.08 -7.08
CA ALA A 150 2.29 0.06 -7.15
C ALA A 150 3.02 -0.56 -5.93
N LEU A 151 2.45 -0.40 -4.73
CA LEU A 151 2.94 -1.01 -3.50
C LEU A 151 2.84 -2.52 -3.58
N SER A 152 1.69 -3.05 -3.99
CA SER A 152 1.42 -4.49 -4.03
C SER A 152 2.27 -5.20 -5.10
N THR A 153 2.45 -4.58 -6.26
CA THR A 153 3.18 -5.17 -7.40
C THR A 153 4.69 -5.01 -7.27
N TYR A 154 5.16 -3.83 -6.85
CA TYR A 154 6.59 -3.49 -6.92
C TYR A 154 7.21 -3.09 -5.58
N GLY A 155 6.44 -2.99 -4.50
CA GLY A 155 6.91 -2.43 -3.24
C GLY A 155 7.18 -0.91 -3.30
N ILE A 156 6.73 -0.24 -4.36
CA ILE A 156 6.85 1.21 -4.51
C ILE A 156 5.75 1.86 -3.68
N TYR A 157 6.11 2.78 -2.79
CA TYR A 157 5.12 3.49 -1.97
C TYR A 157 5.30 5.00 -2.05
N VAL A 158 4.24 5.71 -1.67
CA VAL A 158 4.24 7.18 -1.60
C VAL A 158 4.36 7.61 -0.15
N ASP A 159 5.51 8.18 0.20
CA ASP A 159 5.72 8.84 1.48
C ASP A 159 5.18 10.27 1.42
N THR A 160 4.34 10.64 2.39
CA THR A 160 3.75 11.98 2.46
C THR A 160 3.85 12.51 3.89
N ARG A 161 4.44 13.71 4.03
CA ARG A 161 4.68 14.34 5.33
C ARG A 161 4.52 15.86 5.28
N LEU A 162 4.26 16.45 6.42
CA LEU A 162 4.22 17.91 6.59
C LEU A 162 5.65 18.44 6.85
N ASP A 163 6.16 19.29 5.96
CA ASP A 163 7.35 20.10 6.23
C ASP A 163 6.92 21.41 6.90
N MET A 164 7.01 21.41 8.23
CA MET A 164 6.65 22.54 9.09
C MET A 164 7.54 23.77 8.87
N ARG A 165 8.78 23.58 8.37
CA ARG A 165 9.72 24.68 8.13
C ARG A 165 9.38 25.41 6.85
N THR A 166 9.09 24.68 5.77
CA THR A 166 8.75 25.27 4.47
C THR A 166 7.25 25.49 4.30
N LYS A 167 6.43 25.01 5.24
CA LYS A 167 4.96 25.01 5.19
C LYS A 167 4.43 24.34 3.93
N LYS A 168 4.99 23.18 3.61
CA LYS A 168 4.62 22.37 2.45
C LYS A 168 4.29 20.94 2.83
N ILE A 169 3.52 20.29 1.99
CA ILE A 169 3.32 18.85 2.01
C ILE A 169 4.39 18.24 1.11
N THR A 170 5.32 17.51 1.69
CA THR A 170 6.36 16.81 0.92
C THR A 170 5.84 15.44 0.53
N VAL A 171 5.90 15.14 -0.76
CA VAL A 171 5.48 13.86 -1.33
C VAL A 171 6.69 13.25 -2.03
N GLN A 172 7.03 12.02 -1.67
CA GLN A 172 8.11 11.26 -2.28
C GLN A 172 7.59 9.92 -2.78
N VAL A 173 7.79 9.62 -4.06
CA VAL A 173 7.61 8.26 -4.56
C VAL A 173 8.91 7.50 -4.31
N VAL A 174 8.83 6.47 -3.46
CA VAL A 174 9.98 5.77 -2.89
C VAL A 174 10.13 4.40 -3.56
N PRO A 175 11.36 4.00 -3.99
CA PRO A 175 11.60 2.68 -4.55
C PRO A 175 11.34 1.56 -3.54
N PRO A 176 11.19 0.30 -3.99
CA PRO A 176 11.16 -0.85 -3.09
C PRO A 176 12.39 -0.85 -2.17
N PRO A 177 12.19 -0.93 -0.84
CA PRO A 177 13.28 -1.13 0.10
C PRO A 177 13.96 -2.49 -0.07
N ALA A 178 15.14 -2.63 0.53
CA ALA A 178 15.82 -3.92 0.61
C ALA A 178 15.03 -4.90 1.49
N ALA A 179 15.00 -6.17 1.09
CA ALA A 179 14.28 -7.20 1.82
C ALA A 179 14.85 -7.43 3.24
N VAL A 180 13.97 -7.80 4.17
CA VAL A 180 14.33 -8.13 5.56
C VAL A 180 13.96 -9.57 5.90
N THR A 181 14.62 -10.11 6.93
CA THR A 181 14.26 -11.40 7.51
C THR A 181 13.84 -11.20 8.95
N LEU A 182 12.66 -11.72 9.31
CA LEU A 182 12.08 -11.59 10.63
C LEU A 182 11.81 -12.97 11.23
N GLU A 183 12.04 -13.09 12.54
CA GLU A 183 11.79 -14.31 13.30
C GLU A 183 10.64 -14.05 14.28
N ALA A 184 9.44 -14.55 13.96
CA ALA A 184 8.22 -14.24 14.70
C ALA A 184 8.10 -14.97 16.07
N ASP A 185 8.96 -15.96 16.32
CA ASP A 185 8.97 -16.74 17.57
C ASP A 185 9.96 -16.23 18.62
N LYS A 186 10.65 -15.12 18.35
CA LYS A 186 11.60 -14.53 19.30
C LYS A 186 10.86 -13.84 20.45
N GLU A 187 11.48 -13.82 21.62
CA GLU A 187 10.90 -13.23 22.85
C GLU A 187 10.61 -11.73 22.75
N ASN A 188 11.26 -11.03 21.81
CA ASN A 188 11.06 -9.59 21.60
C ASN A 188 9.80 -9.28 20.77
N VAL A 189 9.18 -10.30 20.15
CA VAL A 189 7.85 -10.21 19.54
C VAL A 189 6.82 -10.26 20.66
N LEU A 190 6.18 -9.12 20.94
CA LEU A 190 5.23 -8.98 22.04
C LEU A 190 3.91 -9.69 21.74
N GLU A 191 3.42 -9.52 20.51
CA GLU A 191 2.17 -10.08 20.02
C GLU A 191 2.37 -10.47 18.56
N LYS A 192 1.76 -11.59 18.15
CA LYS A 192 1.74 -12.03 16.76
C LYS A 192 0.39 -12.58 16.37
N THR A 193 -0.07 -12.21 15.18
CA THR A 193 -1.25 -12.78 14.54
C THR A 193 -0.86 -13.22 13.16
N ILE A 194 -1.25 -14.44 12.79
CA ILE A 194 -1.02 -14.98 11.46
C ILE A 194 -2.37 -15.45 10.95
N THR A 195 -2.86 -14.74 9.95
CA THR A 195 -4.04 -15.14 9.21
C THR A 195 -3.58 -15.61 7.85
N LEU A 196 -3.48 -16.92 7.70
CA LEU A 196 -3.20 -17.52 6.40
C LEU A 196 -4.38 -17.25 5.49
N GLY A 197 -4.10 -16.72 4.30
CA GLY A 197 -5.12 -16.59 3.26
C GLY A 197 -5.72 -17.97 2.96
N ASP A 198 -7.00 -17.99 2.59
CA ASP A 198 -7.63 -19.20 2.05
C ASP A 198 -7.20 -19.36 0.58
N SER A 199 -5.89 -19.50 0.35
CA SER A 199 -5.26 -19.58 -0.98
C SER A 199 -5.33 -20.98 -1.59
N TYR A 200 -6.20 -21.84 -1.04
CA TYR A 200 -6.49 -23.13 -1.67
C TYR A 200 -7.19 -22.88 -3.01
N GLY A 201 -6.44 -23.00 -4.10
CA GLY A 201 -6.94 -22.69 -5.45
C GLY A 201 -6.25 -21.52 -6.14
N SER A 202 -5.43 -20.74 -5.44
CA SER A 202 -4.73 -19.57 -6.02
C SER A 202 -3.69 -20.02 -7.03
N ALA A 203 -3.77 -19.48 -8.26
CA ALA A 203 -2.96 -19.91 -9.39
C ALA A 203 -1.47 -19.58 -9.25
N ASN A 204 -0.61 -20.59 -9.08
CA ASN A 204 0.86 -20.45 -9.07
C ASN A 204 1.49 -20.76 -10.44
N LYS A 205 0.67 -20.85 -11.48
CA LYS A 205 1.05 -21.08 -12.87
C LYS A 205 0.11 -20.31 -13.78
N MET A 206 0.63 -19.61 -14.78
CA MET A 206 -0.19 -19.01 -15.83
C MET A 206 0.16 -19.59 -17.20
N ILE A 207 -0.85 -19.83 -18.03
CA ILE A 207 -0.66 -20.20 -19.44
C ILE A 207 -1.33 -19.12 -20.29
N ILE A 208 -0.54 -18.42 -21.11
CA ILE A 208 -1.02 -17.33 -21.96
C ILE A 208 -0.93 -17.76 -23.42
N ARG A 209 -2.06 -17.72 -24.13
CA ARG A 209 -2.12 -17.96 -25.58
C ARG A 209 -1.92 -16.66 -26.34
N LYS A 210 -1.11 -16.73 -27.39
CA LYS A 210 -1.03 -15.68 -28.41
C LYS A 210 -2.27 -15.77 -29.28
N SER A 211 -3.02 -14.68 -29.45
CA SER A 211 -4.15 -14.61 -30.39
C SER A 211 -3.79 -13.78 -31.62
N VAL A 212 -4.06 -14.31 -32.80
CA VAL A 212 -3.90 -13.61 -34.09
C VAL A 212 -5.25 -13.56 -34.76
N THR A 213 -5.72 -12.35 -35.07
CA THR A 213 -6.94 -12.13 -35.84
C THR A 213 -6.58 -11.99 -37.31
N ASP A 214 -7.18 -12.81 -38.15
CA ASP A 214 -7.05 -12.68 -39.60
C ASP A 214 -7.86 -11.47 -40.10
N GLU A 215 -7.20 -10.50 -40.72
CA GLU A 215 -7.82 -9.23 -41.13
C GLU A 215 -8.88 -9.37 -42.23
N GLU A 216 -8.85 -10.46 -43.02
CA GLU A 216 -9.79 -10.68 -44.12
C GLU A 216 -11.02 -11.48 -43.69
N THR A 217 -10.87 -12.40 -42.75
CA THR A 217 -11.90 -13.35 -42.31
C THR A 217 -12.45 -13.06 -40.92
N GLU A 218 -11.80 -12.17 -40.17
CA GLU A 218 -12.06 -11.88 -38.75
C GLU A 218 -11.93 -13.12 -37.83
N GLU A 219 -11.32 -14.21 -38.32
CA GLU A 219 -11.10 -15.42 -37.53
C GLU A 219 -9.92 -15.26 -36.57
N VAL A 220 -10.13 -15.64 -35.31
CA VAL A 220 -9.08 -15.62 -34.27
C VAL A 220 -8.44 -17.00 -34.16
N SER A 221 -7.12 -17.04 -34.32
CA SER A 221 -6.30 -18.24 -34.17
C SER A 221 -5.33 -18.13 -32.99
N TYR A 222 -4.86 -19.27 -32.48
CA TYR A 222 -3.95 -19.34 -31.33
C TYR A 222 -2.65 -20.07 -31.68
N PRO A 223 -1.70 -19.43 -32.38
CA PRO A 223 -0.55 -20.12 -32.97
C PRO A 223 0.48 -20.60 -31.94
N SER A 224 0.51 -20.00 -30.75
CA SER A 224 1.48 -20.36 -29.70
C SER A 224 0.97 -20.01 -28.31
N GLN A 225 1.69 -20.49 -27.29
CA GLN A 225 1.45 -20.14 -25.90
C GLN A 225 2.76 -20.07 -25.11
N ALA A 226 2.78 -19.26 -24.07
CA ALA A 226 3.83 -19.22 -23.05
C ALA A 226 3.27 -19.73 -21.72
N THR A 227 4.15 -20.29 -20.89
CA THR A 227 3.81 -20.75 -19.55
C THR A 227 4.74 -20.10 -18.56
N TYR A 228 4.15 -19.48 -17.53
CA TYR A 228 4.86 -18.80 -16.47
C TYR A 228 4.58 -19.47 -15.13
N TYR A 229 5.58 -19.47 -14.27
CA TYR A 229 5.56 -20.08 -12.94
C TYR A 229 5.85 -19.02 -11.89
N LEU A 230 5.09 -19.05 -10.79
CA LEU A 230 5.40 -18.28 -9.59
C LEU A 230 6.34 -19.09 -8.71
N HIS A 231 7.47 -18.48 -8.37
CA HIS A 231 8.49 -19.05 -7.49
C HIS A 231 8.30 -18.62 -6.03
N PRO A 232 8.82 -19.38 -5.04
CA PRO A 232 8.69 -19.05 -3.62
C PRO A 232 9.30 -17.69 -3.22
N ASP A 233 10.29 -17.22 -3.99
CA ASP A 233 10.92 -15.91 -3.81
C ASP A 233 10.11 -14.76 -4.41
N GLY A 234 8.99 -15.08 -5.10
CA GLY A 234 8.13 -14.12 -5.77
C GLY A 234 8.45 -13.85 -7.22
N THR A 235 9.54 -14.39 -7.74
CA THR A 235 9.86 -14.21 -9.14
C THR A 235 8.87 -14.98 -10.02
N VAL A 236 8.60 -14.41 -11.19
CA VAL A 236 7.77 -15.03 -12.21
C VAL A 236 8.59 -15.12 -13.48
N ASP A 237 8.78 -16.34 -13.95
CA ASP A 237 9.48 -16.61 -15.21
C ASP A 237 8.92 -17.87 -15.90
N THR A 238 9.62 -18.36 -16.93
CA THR A 238 9.20 -19.53 -17.71
C THR A 238 9.91 -20.83 -17.27
N THR A 239 10.70 -20.77 -16.21
CA THR A 239 11.52 -21.88 -15.70
C THR A 239 10.69 -22.72 -14.72
N ASP A 240 10.67 -24.05 -14.93
CA ASP A 240 9.95 -24.99 -14.06
C ASP A 240 10.90 -25.57 -13.01
N ASP A 241 11.37 -24.73 -12.09
CA ASP A 241 12.20 -25.06 -10.92
C ASP A 241 11.57 -24.54 -9.62
N ASP A 242 12.02 -25.08 -8.46
CA ASP A 242 11.59 -24.68 -7.10
C ASP A 242 10.09 -24.42 -6.89
N ARG A 243 9.28 -25.20 -7.60
CA ARG A 243 7.87 -24.92 -7.84
C ARG A 243 7.00 -24.97 -6.59
N ILE A 244 6.11 -23.99 -6.47
CA ILE A 244 5.04 -24.00 -5.46
C ILE A 244 4.07 -25.15 -5.75
N THR A 245 3.78 -25.98 -4.73
CA THR A 245 2.83 -27.10 -4.81
C THR A 245 1.81 -27.06 -3.67
N PRO A 246 0.54 -27.50 -3.89
CA PRO A 246 -0.03 -28.05 -5.13
C PRO A 246 -0.18 -27.01 -6.24
N VAL A 247 -0.19 -27.46 -7.50
CA VAL A 247 -0.27 -26.57 -8.67
C VAL A 247 -1.71 -26.17 -8.94
N PHE A 248 -1.95 -24.88 -9.02
CA PHE A 248 -3.19 -24.28 -9.49
C PHE A 248 -2.84 -23.36 -10.67
N TRP A 249 -3.70 -23.29 -11.69
CA TRP A 249 -3.36 -22.58 -12.92
C TRP A 249 -4.40 -21.55 -13.34
N ALA A 250 -3.92 -20.45 -13.88
CA ALA A 250 -4.70 -19.45 -14.60
C ALA A 250 -4.46 -19.58 -16.11
N LEU A 251 -5.47 -19.19 -16.90
CA LEU A 251 -5.40 -19.19 -18.35
C LEU A 251 -5.67 -17.78 -18.85
N GLY A 252 -4.86 -17.31 -19.80
CA GLY A 252 -5.01 -16.00 -20.43
C GLY A 252 -4.82 -16.06 -21.93
N THR A 253 -5.20 -14.96 -22.57
CA THR A 253 -4.95 -14.68 -23.98
C THR A 253 -4.35 -13.29 -24.11
N LEU A 254 -3.47 -13.10 -25.09
CA LEU A 254 -2.87 -11.82 -25.45
C LEU A 254 -2.71 -11.73 -26.97
N GLU A 255 -3.11 -10.60 -27.55
CA GLU A 255 -2.99 -10.33 -28.98
C GLU A 255 -1.53 -10.30 -29.44
N ASP A 256 -1.26 -10.83 -30.63
CA ASP A 256 0.10 -10.84 -31.17
C ASP A 256 0.63 -9.44 -31.41
N SER A 257 1.87 -9.22 -31.01
CA SER A 257 2.58 -7.94 -31.10
C SER A 257 4.08 -8.19 -31.16
N GLU A 258 4.86 -7.18 -31.56
CA GLU A 258 6.33 -7.26 -31.51
C GLU A 258 6.86 -7.35 -30.06
N THR A 259 6.08 -6.91 -29.07
CA THR A 259 6.40 -6.90 -27.65
C THR A 259 5.79 -8.05 -26.87
N TRP A 260 5.19 -9.03 -27.58
CA TRP A 260 4.36 -10.06 -26.97
C TRP A 260 5.00 -10.80 -25.80
N ASP A 261 6.29 -11.12 -25.88
CA ASP A 261 6.99 -11.83 -24.80
C ASP A 261 7.09 -11.00 -23.51
N ALA A 262 7.28 -9.69 -23.63
CA ALA A 262 7.35 -8.77 -22.50
C ALA A 262 5.95 -8.54 -21.91
N ASP A 263 4.97 -8.28 -22.78
CA ASP A 263 3.57 -8.07 -22.40
C ASP A 263 2.98 -9.33 -21.72
N ALA A 264 3.33 -10.53 -22.21
CA ALA A 264 2.92 -11.79 -21.62
C ALA A 264 3.59 -12.04 -20.26
N LEU A 265 4.87 -11.68 -20.09
CA LEU A 265 5.54 -11.75 -18.79
C LEU A 265 4.91 -10.79 -17.79
N GLU A 266 4.61 -9.56 -18.20
CA GLU A 266 3.95 -8.56 -17.34
C GLU A 266 2.56 -9.03 -16.91
N LYS A 267 1.75 -9.55 -17.84
CA LYS A 267 0.45 -10.13 -17.53
C LYS A 267 0.55 -11.30 -16.55
N ALA A 268 1.56 -12.16 -16.71
CA ALA A 268 1.81 -13.24 -15.77
C ALA A 268 2.23 -12.74 -14.40
N GLN A 269 3.09 -11.72 -14.34
CA GLN A 269 3.47 -11.08 -13.08
C GLN A 269 2.25 -10.51 -12.36
N GLN A 270 1.34 -9.84 -13.06
CA GLN A 270 0.13 -9.27 -12.44
C GLN A 270 -0.87 -10.33 -11.97
N GLU A 271 -1.09 -11.41 -12.73
CA GLU A 271 -2.04 -12.46 -12.34
C GLU A 271 -1.51 -13.31 -11.17
N LEU A 272 -0.20 -13.48 -11.10
CA LEU A 272 0.48 -14.30 -10.09
C LEU A 272 0.92 -13.49 -8.86
N ALA A 273 1.14 -12.17 -8.96
CA ALA A 273 1.61 -11.30 -7.87
C ALA A 273 0.66 -11.15 -6.66
N PRO A 274 -0.68 -11.08 -6.81
CA PRO A 274 -1.60 -10.98 -5.67
C PRO A 274 -1.38 -12.10 -4.65
N GLN A 275 -0.90 -13.25 -5.11
CA GLN A 275 -0.79 -14.48 -4.35
C GLN A 275 0.53 -14.61 -3.59
N GLN A 276 1.53 -13.78 -3.90
CA GLN A 276 2.82 -13.78 -3.20
C GLN A 276 2.67 -13.31 -1.74
N TYR A 277 1.66 -12.49 -1.45
CA TYR A 277 1.46 -11.81 -0.16
C TYR A 277 0.05 -12.05 0.45
N ASP A 278 -0.60 -13.16 0.11
CA ASP A 278 -1.95 -13.55 0.55
C ASP A 278 -2.09 -13.78 2.07
N ASN A 279 -0.96 -13.86 2.79
CA ASN A 279 -0.95 -14.04 4.23
C ASN A 279 -0.92 -12.69 4.94
N GLU A 280 -1.86 -12.47 5.85
CA GLU A 280 -1.82 -11.34 6.77
C GLU A 280 -1.00 -11.76 8.00
N ILE A 281 0.18 -11.17 8.16
CA ILE A 281 1.03 -11.40 9.32
C ILE A 281 1.18 -10.09 10.07
N VAL A 282 0.78 -10.07 11.33
CA VAL A 282 0.86 -8.89 12.21
C VAL A 282 1.83 -9.19 13.33
N LEU A 283 2.87 -8.37 13.45
CA LEU A 283 3.91 -8.51 14.48
C LEU A 283 4.01 -7.21 15.28
N THR A 284 3.93 -7.31 16.61
CA THR A 284 4.05 -6.15 17.50
C THR A 284 5.33 -6.21 18.31
N TYR A 285 6.03 -5.08 18.35
CA TYR A 285 7.32 -4.90 19.01
C TYR A 285 7.28 -3.70 19.95
N GLN A 286 8.26 -3.62 20.85
CA GLN A 286 8.57 -2.34 21.50
C GLN A 286 9.12 -1.36 20.45
N ALA A 287 8.72 -0.08 20.51
CA ALA A 287 9.23 0.93 19.58
C ALA A 287 10.76 1.08 19.65
N ALA A 288 11.32 0.89 20.85
CA ALA A 288 12.76 0.96 21.11
C ALA A 288 13.50 -0.40 20.95
N ASP A 289 12.86 -1.39 20.32
CA ASP A 289 13.49 -2.68 20.04
C ASP A 289 14.69 -2.49 19.10
N ARG A 290 15.89 -2.89 19.58
CA ARG A 290 17.15 -2.75 18.85
C ARG A 290 17.54 -3.99 18.04
N LEU A 291 16.79 -5.08 18.16
CA LEU A 291 17.03 -6.29 17.39
C LEU A 291 16.36 -6.18 16.02
N VAL A 292 15.14 -5.65 16.00
CA VAL A 292 14.31 -5.52 14.78
C VAL A 292 14.25 -4.09 14.27
N GLU A 293 14.42 -3.09 15.14
CA GLU A 293 14.31 -1.66 14.79
C GLU A 293 13.03 -1.36 14.00
N PRO A 294 11.84 -1.70 14.54
CA PRO A 294 10.58 -1.70 13.80
C PRO A 294 10.18 -0.33 13.22
N ALA A 295 10.68 0.77 13.79
CA ALA A 295 10.48 2.12 13.27
C ALA A 295 11.16 2.35 11.91
N GLU A 296 12.28 1.66 11.67
CA GLU A 296 13.13 1.83 10.48
C GLU A 296 12.66 0.98 9.27
N ILE A 297 11.83 -0.05 9.50
CA ILE A 297 11.34 -0.94 8.43
C ILE A 297 10.25 -0.23 7.60
N GLN A 298 10.61 0.32 6.44
CA GLN A 298 9.72 1.15 5.63
C GLN A 298 8.58 0.35 4.96
N PRO A 299 7.41 0.97 4.69
CA PRO A 299 6.38 0.37 3.84
C PRO A 299 6.97 -0.12 2.50
N GLY A 300 6.39 -1.16 1.93
CA GLY A 300 6.90 -1.78 0.70
C GLY A 300 8.11 -2.69 0.90
N THR A 301 8.66 -2.79 2.12
CA THR A 301 9.77 -3.70 2.42
C THR A 301 9.32 -5.15 2.25
N PRO A 302 9.93 -5.93 1.32
CA PRO A 302 9.71 -7.37 1.25
C PRO A 302 10.26 -8.05 2.49
N ALA A 303 9.57 -9.04 3.03
CA ALA A 303 9.96 -9.73 4.25
C ALA A 303 9.85 -11.24 4.10
N THR A 304 10.88 -11.95 4.53
CA THR A 304 10.80 -13.38 4.84
C THR A 304 10.58 -13.53 6.34
N ILE A 305 9.42 -14.05 6.74
CA ILE A 305 9.00 -14.16 8.13
C ILE A 305 8.98 -15.63 8.54
N TYR A 306 9.82 -16.00 9.51
CA TYR A 306 9.87 -17.36 10.05
C TYR A 306 8.90 -17.52 11.22
N VAL A 307 8.08 -18.57 11.15
CA VAL A 307 7.12 -18.96 12.20
C VAL A 307 7.14 -20.47 12.33
N GLY A 308 7.43 -21.00 13.51
CA GLY A 308 7.49 -22.42 13.79
C GLY A 308 8.49 -23.17 12.89
N GLY A 309 9.53 -22.48 12.41
CA GLY A 309 10.50 -23.01 11.43
C GLY A 309 10.03 -22.98 9.98
N THR A 310 8.84 -22.44 9.68
CA THR A 310 8.34 -22.24 8.31
C THR A 310 8.57 -20.80 7.86
N ALA A 311 9.10 -20.60 6.65
CA ALA A 311 9.29 -19.28 6.07
C ALA A 311 8.06 -18.84 5.28
N TYR A 312 7.62 -17.60 5.49
CA TYR A 312 6.55 -16.95 4.73
C TYR A 312 7.10 -15.70 4.03
N SER A 313 6.91 -15.62 2.72
CA SER A 313 7.17 -14.40 1.95
C SER A 313 5.98 -13.44 2.13
N SER A 314 6.27 -12.18 2.45
CA SER A 314 5.27 -11.13 2.64
C SER A 314 5.87 -9.75 2.31
N ILE A 315 5.06 -8.69 2.40
CA ILE A 315 5.50 -7.30 2.20
C ILE A 315 4.86 -6.40 3.25
N LEU A 316 5.59 -5.42 3.77
CA LEU A 316 5.06 -4.49 4.78
C LEU A 316 4.06 -3.52 4.13
N THR A 317 2.80 -3.54 4.56
CA THR A 317 1.74 -2.71 3.98
C THR A 317 1.00 -1.87 5.02
N GLY A 318 1.23 -2.09 6.31
CA GLY A 318 0.63 -1.29 7.37
C GLY A 318 1.53 -1.14 8.58
N ARG A 319 1.32 -0.04 9.31
CA ARG A 319 2.00 0.25 10.57
C ARG A 319 1.05 0.86 11.59
N GLY A 320 1.05 0.31 12.79
CA GLY A 320 0.33 0.82 13.94
C GLY A 320 1.26 1.38 15.01
N TYR A 321 0.83 2.44 15.69
CA TYR A 321 1.49 2.99 16.87
C TYR A 321 0.52 3.01 18.04
N SER A 322 0.92 2.41 19.17
CA SER A 322 0.14 2.47 20.41
C SER A 322 1.07 2.34 21.61
N ALA A 323 1.03 3.32 22.51
CA ALA A 323 1.69 3.28 23.83
C ALA A 323 3.14 2.74 23.84
N GLY A 324 4.00 3.26 22.95
CA GLY A 324 5.41 2.85 22.86
C GLY A 324 5.64 1.50 22.19
N LYS A 325 4.61 0.90 21.59
CA LYS A 325 4.70 -0.26 20.71
C LYS A 325 4.53 0.14 19.25
N ILE A 326 5.16 -0.62 18.36
CA ILE A 326 4.96 -0.54 16.91
C ILE A 326 4.42 -1.89 16.45
N THR A 327 3.31 -1.85 15.72
CA THR A 327 2.72 -3.01 15.06
C THR A 327 3.01 -2.92 13.57
N LEU A 328 3.57 -3.98 13.00
CA LEU A 328 3.85 -4.12 11.58
C LEU A 328 2.85 -5.09 10.97
N THR A 329 2.14 -4.67 9.92
CA THR A 329 1.18 -5.49 9.19
C THR A 329 1.75 -5.83 7.82
N PHE A 330 1.99 -7.11 7.59
CA PHE A 330 2.48 -7.65 6.34
C PHE A 330 1.36 -8.35 5.57
N GLY A 331 1.41 -8.27 4.24
CA GLY A 331 0.45 -8.91 3.34
C GLY A 331 -0.40 -7.90 2.56
N THR A 332 -0.95 -8.33 1.43
CA THR A 332 -1.80 -7.51 0.56
C THR A 332 -3.29 -7.78 0.75
N VAL A 333 -3.65 -8.95 1.28
CA VAL A 333 -5.03 -9.28 1.62
C VAL A 333 -5.31 -8.92 3.07
N ARG A 334 -6.37 -8.12 3.29
CA ARG A 334 -6.94 -7.89 4.61
C ARG A 334 -8.03 -8.90 4.88
N VAL A 335 -7.91 -9.62 5.98
CA VAL A 335 -8.99 -10.51 6.38
C VAL A 335 -10.03 -9.70 7.13
N ASP A 336 -11.18 -9.44 6.50
CA ASP A 336 -12.30 -8.75 7.13
C ASP A 336 -12.59 -9.30 8.53
N LEU A 337 -12.94 -8.40 9.47
CA LEU A 337 -13.28 -8.72 10.85
C LEU A 337 -14.28 -9.90 10.97
N THR A 338 -15.22 -9.97 10.04
CA THR A 338 -16.22 -11.06 9.96
C THR A 338 -15.57 -12.43 9.68
N LYS A 339 -14.56 -12.49 8.81
CA LYS A 339 -13.79 -13.72 8.55
C LYS A 339 -12.87 -14.06 9.72
N GLN A 340 -12.22 -13.08 10.35
CA GLN A 340 -11.39 -13.29 11.54
C GLN A 340 -12.20 -13.92 12.70
N LEU A 341 -13.42 -13.42 12.96
CA LEU A 341 -14.31 -13.96 14.01
C LEU A 341 -14.79 -15.40 13.71
N ILE A 342 -15.00 -15.74 12.42
CA ILE A 342 -15.38 -17.10 12.01
C ILE A 342 -14.20 -18.07 12.18
N LEU A 343 -12.98 -17.65 11.83
CA LEU A 343 -11.76 -18.45 11.98
C LEU A 343 -11.43 -18.69 13.46
N GLN A 344 -11.52 -17.67 14.32
CA GLN A 344 -11.33 -17.82 15.77
C GLN A 344 -12.33 -18.82 16.40
N ARG A 345 -13.59 -18.84 15.95
CA ARG A 345 -14.59 -19.83 16.41
C ARG A 345 -14.26 -21.27 16.01
N ARG A 346 -13.47 -21.48 14.95
CA ARG A 346 -13.06 -22.81 14.48
C ARG A 346 -11.80 -23.31 15.21
N ALA A 347 -10.91 -22.42 15.63
CA ALA A 347 -9.69 -22.77 16.37
C ALA A 347 -9.92 -23.17 17.85
N ILE A 348 -11.13 -22.95 18.39
CA ILE A 348 -11.52 -23.30 19.78
C ILE A 348 -12.25 -24.66 19.85
N LYS A 349 -12.30 -25.42 18.75
CA LYS A 349 -12.71 -26.84 18.75
C LYS A 349 -11.50 -27.72 18.55
#